data_AF-A0A817PGS7-F1
#
_entry.id   AF-A0A817PGS7-F1
#
_cell.length_a   1.000
_cell.length_b   1.000
_cell.length_c   1.000
_cell.angle_alpha   90.00
_cell.angle_beta   90.00
_cell.angle_gamma   90.00
#
_symmetry.space_group_name_H-M   'P 1'
#
loop_
_entity.id
_entity.type
_entity.pdbx_description
1 polymer ?
#
loop_
_entity_poly.entity_id
_entity_poly.type
_entity_poly.pdbx_seq_one_letter_code
_entity_poly.pdbx_strand_id
1 'polypeptide(L)'
;MCKRLEELRASIAIRYPSSFRVYRGSKLSREEVENLRVGALVATNDPITGISPSEGRQDQQQYILFEINVNLLETPDLVIADVSDESVAPQENEILFGLGTTFAVQQINYDDEHCVWHIELILSSEVNHINEQYKKYIHDRLQEYDATMFFGNCLGDILGDYSAAMRFFHRQLRIKPIDDPYRPNTLYHLARVYRCMGLYSQAVNYFRRAMLLQRRRLPQSGYAYAQTISGLAMLYSETGRTKQSIDLQTKAVQIFRTYLSEDHVQMAIVYNRLAYVCYQEKQYERAQSLLSVTMSVLKNKGPLNYTGYATSLDLMGTVKWAIGMKHEAAEYLTDALKMRESFLTEEHPLVARTCYTLAKLYAEMPQGHSAAMSYALRALRIREAKLTKNHRELILSLDLVHQLTQNSFEADA
;
A
#
# COMPACT_ATOMS: atom_id res chain seq x y z
N MET A 1 -33.74 9.65 -8.08
CA MET A 1 -33.13 9.33 -6.77
C MET A 1 -32.24 10.45 -6.25
N CYS A 2 -31.48 11.18 -7.08
CA CYS A 2 -30.49 12.19 -6.66
C CYS A 2 -31.04 13.39 -5.88
N LYS A 3 -32.11 14.07 -6.34
CA LYS A 3 -32.52 15.36 -5.74
C LYS A 3 -33.03 15.28 -4.29
N ARG A 4 -33.77 14.20 -3.96
CA ARG A 4 -34.33 13.98 -2.61
C ARG A 4 -33.27 13.51 -1.61
N LEU A 5 -32.23 12.81 -2.09
CA LEU A 5 -31.06 12.42 -1.30
C LEU A 5 -30.15 13.63 -1.04
N GLU A 6 -29.95 14.49 -2.03
CA GLU A 6 -29.21 15.76 -1.91
C GLU A 6 -29.91 16.73 -0.93
N GLU A 7 -31.23 16.87 -1.00
CA GLU A 7 -32.03 17.69 -0.07
C GLU A 7 -31.99 17.14 1.37
N LEU A 8 -32.11 15.82 1.56
CA LEU A 8 -31.96 15.17 2.87
C LEU A 8 -30.56 15.37 3.43
N ARG A 9 -29.54 15.22 2.59
CA ARG A 9 -28.13 15.40 2.97
C ARG A 9 -27.82 16.85 3.34
N ALA A 10 -28.35 17.82 2.60
CA ALA A 10 -28.24 19.24 2.95
C ALA A 10 -28.92 19.53 4.29
N SER A 11 -30.09 18.92 4.56
CA SER A 11 -30.78 19.03 5.86
C SER A 11 -29.94 18.45 7.02
N ILE A 12 -29.32 17.29 6.82
CA ILE A 12 -28.43 16.67 7.82
C ILE A 12 -27.15 17.51 8.02
N ALA A 13 -26.53 17.99 6.94
CA ALA A 13 -25.32 18.81 7.01
C ALA A 13 -25.53 20.18 7.71
N ILE A 14 -26.75 20.73 7.65
CA ILE A 14 -27.12 21.94 8.42
C ILE A 14 -27.17 21.64 9.93
N ARG A 15 -27.62 20.43 10.30
CA ARG A 15 -27.73 19.99 11.70
C ARG A 15 -26.39 19.52 12.28
N TYR A 16 -25.48 19.02 11.44
CA TYR A 16 -24.18 18.43 11.83
C TYR A 16 -23.04 18.90 10.92
N PRO A 17 -22.44 20.08 11.19
CA PRO A 17 -21.53 20.75 10.25
C PRO A 17 -20.11 20.17 10.18
N SER A 18 -19.64 19.39 11.16
CA SER A 18 -18.25 18.87 11.16
C SER A 18 -18.01 17.64 12.03
N SER A 19 -18.77 17.49 13.12
CA SER A 19 -18.62 16.38 14.06
C SER A 19 -19.97 16.00 14.67
N PHE A 20 -20.14 14.74 15.02
CA PHE A 20 -21.27 14.29 15.83
C PHE A 20 -20.87 13.16 16.78
N ARG A 21 -21.53 13.15 17.93
CA ARG A 21 -21.32 12.16 19.00
C ARG A 21 -22.38 11.07 18.84
N VAL A 22 -21.94 9.84 18.64
CA VAL A 22 -22.83 8.67 18.58
C VAL A 22 -22.58 7.82 19.82
N TYR A 23 -23.65 7.51 20.53
CA TYR A 23 -23.61 6.54 21.61
C TYR A 23 -23.77 5.13 21.05
N ARG A 24 -22.75 4.31 21.30
CA ARG A 24 -22.69 2.85 21.15
C ARG A 24 -22.42 2.30 19.74
N GLY A 25 -21.34 1.53 19.61
CA GLY A 25 -21.20 0.39 18.68
C GLY A 25 -21.66 -0.90 19.36
N SER A 26 -22.03 -1.92 18.60
CA SER A 26 -22.41 -3.24 19.13
C SER A 26 -21.41 -3.74 20.18
N LYS A 27 -21.94 -4.41 21.23
CA LYS A 27 -21.27 -4.89 22.46
C LYS A 27 -19.75 -5.17 22.32
N LEU A 28 -18.91 -4.14 22.42
CA LEU A 28 -17.47 -4.31 22.62
C LEU A 28 -17.26 -4.68 24.10
N SER A 29 -16.62 -5.82 24.34
CA SER A 29 -16.15 -6.22 25.66
C SER A 29 -15.03 -5.30 26.14
N ARG A 30 -14.83 -5.24 27.46
CA ARG A 30 -13.75 -4.45 28.08
C ARG A 30 -12.37 -4.80 27.48
N GLU A 31 -12.11 -6.08 27.23
CA GLU A 31 -10.86 -6.54 26.60
C GLU A 31 -10.73 -6.04 25.15
N GLU A 32 -11.82 -5.95 24.40
CA GLU A 32 -11.79 -5.42 23.03
C GLU A 32 -11.48 -3.91 23.01
N VAL A 33 -12.03 -3.14 23.95
CA VAL A 33 -11.77 -1.69 24.07
C VAL A 33 -10.34 -1.43 24.53
N GLU A 34 -9.86 -2.15 25.55
CA GLU A 34 -8.48 -2.03 26.06
C GLU A 34 -7.44 -2.45 25.00
N ASN A 35 -7.84 -3.25 24.01
CA ASN A 35 -7.02 -3.65 22.87
C ASN A 35 -7.12 -2.73 21.64
N LEU A 36 -8.05 -1.76 21.62
CA LEU A 36 -8.09 -0.76 20.55
C LEU A 36 -6.80 0.06 20.57
N ARG A 37 -6.34 0.41 19.36
CA ARG A 37 -5.14 1.22 19.14
C ARG A 37 -5.49 2.30 18.13
N VAL A 38 -4.86 3.46 18.26
CA VAL A 38 -4.89 4.49 17.22
C VAL A 38 -4.47 3.85 15.88
N GLY A 39 -5.27 4.08 14.83
CA GLY A 39 -5.15 3.46 13.52
C GLY A 39 -5.90 2.14 13.32
N ALA A 40 -6.52 1.57 14.37
CA ALA A 40 -7.39 0.40 14.21
C ALA A 40 -8.64 0.75 13.38
N LEU A 41 -9.14 -0.21 12.59
CA LEU A 41 -10.36 -0.03 11.81
C LEU A 41 -11.57 -0.59 12.56
N VAL A 42 -12.63 0.21 12.65
CA VAL A 42 -13.94 -0.14 13.20
C VAL A 42 -14.95 -0.15 12.07
N ALA A 43 -15.72 -1.24 11.94
CA ALA A 43 -16.78 -1.37 10.95
C ALA A 43 -18.13 -1.49 11.64
N THR A 44 -19.13 -0.74 11.18
CA THR A 44 -20.50 -0.79 11.72
C THR A 44 -21.32 -1.77 10.88
N ASN A 45 -21.79 -2.87 11.49
CA ASN A 45 -22.59 -3.88 10.80
C ASN A 45 -24.00 -4.09 11.39
N ASP A 46 -24.38 -3.38 12.46
CA ASP A 46 -25.70 -3.50 13.11
C ASP A 46 -26.33 -2.12 13.39
N PRO A 47 -27.68 -1.98 13.36
CA PRO A 47 -28.37 -0.79 13.84
C PRO A 47 -28.20 -0.64 15.36
N ILE A 48 -27.93 0.60 15.76
CA ILE A 48 -27.75 1.00 17.16
C ILE A 48 -29.13 1.38 17.73
N THR A 49 -29.35 1.10 19.01
CA THR A 49 -30.42 1.73 19.80
C THR A 49 -29.83 2.07 21.17
N GLY A 50 -30.00 3.32 21.59
CA GLY A 50 -29.53 3.86 22.86
C GLY A 50 -30.65 4.03 23.89
N ILE A 51 -30.35 3.70 25.15
CA ILE A 51 -31.02 4.29 26.32
C ILE A 51 -29.92 5.06 27.05
N SER A 52 -30.16 6.35 27.32
CA SER A 52 -29.30 7.18 28.16
C SER A 52 -29.23 6.63 29.59
N PRO A 53 -28.10 6.73 30.31
CA PRO A 53 -28.08 6.54 31.76
C PRO A 53 -28.72 7.76 32.43
N SER A 54 -30.06 7.89 32.36
CA SER A 54 -30.76 8.69 33.35
C SER A 54 -30.78 7.91 34.65
N GLU A 55 -29.89 8.34 35.55
CA GLU A 55 -30.00 8.22 37.01
C GLU A 55 -30.65 6.91 37.52
N GLY A 56 -29.86 5.84 37.61
CA GLY A 56 -30.18 4.70 38.46
C GLY A 56 -30.23 3.34 37.78
N ARG A 57 -29.08 2.81 37.37
CA ARG A 57 -28.82 1.37 37.49
C ARG A 57 -27.42 1.16 38.08
N GLN A 58 -27.40 0.52 39.24
CA GLN A 58 -26.19 0.14 39.99
C GLN A 58 -25.49 -1.10 39.40
N ASP A 59 -25.43 -1.24 38.08
CA ASP A 59 -24.67 -2.32 37.45
C ASP A 59 -23.43 -1.71 36.78
N GLN A 60 -22.25 -2.24 37.15
CA GLN A 60 -20.91 -1.82 36.72
C GLN A 60 -20.65 -1.99 35.20
N GLN A 61 -21.47 -1.40 34.34
CA GLN A 61 -21.25 -1.40 32.90
C GLN A 61 -20.49 -0.13 32.49
N GLN A 62 -19.29 -0.32 31.94
CA GLN A 62 -18.50 0.74 31.31
C GLN A 62 -19.20 1.23 30.03
N TYR A 63 -19.11 2.54 29.76
CA TYR A 63 -19.69 3.15 28.57
C TYR A 63 -18.60 3.50 27.55
N ILE A 64 -18.95 3.47 26.26
CA ILE A 64 -18.07 3.87 25.16
C ILE A 64 -18.80 4.93 24.33
N LEU A 65 -18.17 6.09 24.20
CA LEU A 65 -18.58 7.18 23.33
C LEU A 65 -17.74 7.15 22.06
N PHE A 66 -18.39 7.06 20.90
CA PHE A 66 -17.74 7.30 19.62
C PHE A 66 -18.01 8.74 19.18
N GLU A 67 -16.94 9.50 18.97
CA GLU A 67 -17.02 10.82 18.35
C GLU A 67 -16.57 10.69 16.90
N ILE A 68 -17.50 10.88 15.96
CA ILE A 68 -17.23 10.72 14.54
C ILE A 68 -17.11 12.10 13.91
N ASN A 69 -15.91 12.39 13.39
CA ASN A 69 -15.61 13.62 12.67
C ASN A 69 -15.64 13.32 11.18
N VAL A 70 -16.68 13.77 10.46
CA VAL A 70 -16.85 13.53 9.02
C VAL A 70 -17.43 14.76 8.36
N ASN A 71 -16.82 15.20 7.26
CA ASN A 71 -17.37 16.27 6.43
C ASN A 71 -18.35 15.67 5.41
N LEU A 72 -19.65 15.75 5.72
CA LEU A 72 -20.71 15.21 4.88
C LEU A 72 -20.82 15.88 3.51
N LEU A 73 -20.29 17.09 3.33
CA LEU A 73 -20.29 17.81 2.05
C LEU A 73 -19.18 17.32 1.11
N GLU A 74 -18.08 16.82 1.67
CA GLU A 74 -16.90 16.35 0.91
C GLU A 74 -16.91 14.82 0.66
N THR A 75 -17.90 14.09 1.20
CA THR A 75 -17.99 12.62 1.13
C THR A 75 -19.25 12.09 0.43
N PRO A 76 -19.58 12.53 -0.80
CA PRO A 76 -20.91 12.34 -1.44
C PRO A 76 -21.38 10.88 -1.59
N ASP A 77 -20.47 9.92 -1.56
CA ASP A 77 -20.78 8.49 -1.68
C ASP A 77 -21.08 7.81 -0.32
N LEU A 78 -20.89 8.52 0.80
CA LEU A 78 -21.21 8.00 2.14
C LEU A 78 -22.73 7.89 2.31
N VAL A 79 -23.20 6.66 2.51
CA VAL A 79 -24.60 6.35 2.80
C VAL A 79 -24.85 6.55 4.29
N ILE A 80 -25.75 7.48 4.62
CA ILE A 80 -26.18 7.77 6.00
C ILE A 80 -27.70 7.95 6.09
N ALA A 81 -28.25 7.74 7.28
CA ALA A 81 -29.62 8.10 7.63
C ALA A 81 -29.65 8.73 9.04
N ASP A 82 -30.25 9.91 9.16
CA ASP A 82 -30.63 10.47 10.46
C ASP A 82 -31.90 9.76 10.93
N VAL A 83 -31.80 9.04 12.04
CA VAL A 83 -32.90 8.29 12.67
C VAL A 83 -33.20 8.81 14.07
N SER A 84 -32.77 10.04 14.38
CA SER A 84 -32.95 10.64 15.71
C SER A 84 -34.44 10.70 16.11
N ASP A 85 -35.33 10.92 15.14
CA ASP A 85 -36.79 10.97 15.37
C ASP A 85 -37.42 9.59 15.66
N GLU A 86 -36.73 8.50 15.29
CA GLU A 86 -37.13 7.11 15.53
C GLU A 86 -36.35 6.48 16.71
N SER A 87 -35.45 7.25 17.31
CA SER A 87 -34.60 6.79 18.41
C SER A 87 -35.42 6.57 19.68
N VAL A 88 -35.02 5.56 20.46
CA VAL A 88 -35.58 5.29 21.80
C VAL A 88 -35.17 6.40 22.80
N ALA A 89 -34.17 7.22 22.45
CA ALA A 89 -33.69 8.35 23.24
C ALA A 89 -33.90 9.67 22.47
N PRO A 90 -35.06 10.33 22.58
CA PRO A 90 -35.42 11.52 21.77
C PRO A 90 -34.59 12.78 22.08
N GLN A 91 -33.67 12.72 23.05
CA GLN A 91 -32.73 13.79 23.37
C GLN A 91 -31.35 13.59 22.71
N GLU A 92 -31.14 12.46 22.02
CA GLU A 92 -29.88 12.09 21.40
C GLU A 92 -29.98 12.14 19.88
N ASN A 93 -28.84 12.41 19.24
CA ASN A 93 -28.72 12.36 17.80
C ASN A 93 -28.26 10.97 17.39
N GLU A 94 -29.01 10.30 16.51
CA GLU A 94 -28.70 8.95 16.06
C GLU A 94 -28.56 8.91 14.54
N ILE A 95 -27.37 8.54 14.07
CA ILE A 95 -27.04 8.46 12.64
C ILE A 95 -26.63 7.02 12.33
N LEU A 96 -27.34 6.41 11.39
CA LEU A 96 -26.99 5.11 10.83
C LEU A 96 -26.07 5.29 9.63
N PHE A 97 -25.00 4.52 9.61
CA PHE A 97 -24.12 4.40 8.46
C PHE A 97 -24.47 3.17 7.62
N GLY A 98 -24.19 3.25 6.32
CA GLY A 98 -24.30 2.11 5.42
C GLY A 98 -23.50 0.90 5.90
N LEU A 99 -23.99 -0.29 5.57
CA LEU A 99 -23.27 -1.54 5.88
C LEU A 99 -21.87 -1.53 5.24
N GLY A 100 -20.86 -1.86 6.03
CA GLY A 100 -19.47 -1.89 5.59
C GLY A 100 -18.76 -0.54 5.60
N THR A 101 -19.39 0.54 6.10
CA THR A 101 -18.68 1.77 6.41
C THR A 101 -17.61 1.47 7.46
N THR A 102 -16.39 1.92 7.18
CA THR A 102 -15.22 1.70 8.04
C THR A 102 -14.65 3.02 8.52
N PHE A 103 -14.35 3.08 9.80
CA PHE A 103 -13.71 4.21 10.46
C PHE A 103 -12.35 3.81 10.99
N ALA A 104 -11.40 4.72 10.97
CA ALA A 104 -10.13 4.56 11.66
C ALA A 104 -10.19 5.26 13.03
N VAL A 105 -9.64 4.62 14.05
CA VAL A 105 -9.50 5.21 15.39
C VAL A 105 -8.44 6.30 15.36
N GLN A 106 -8.83 7.54 15.63
CA GLN A 106 -7.94 8.69 15.65
C GLN A 106 -7.36 8.93 17.04
N GLN A 107 -8.19 8.86 18.08
CA GLN A 107 -7.79 9.04 19.47
C GLN A 107 -8.61 8.12 20.39
N ILE A 108 -8.03 7.80 21.55
CA ILE A 108 -8.69 7.02 22.61
C ILE A 108 -8.35 7.69 23.93
N ASN A 109 -9.36 8.19 24.63
CA ASN A 109 -9.27 8.80 25.96
C ASN A 109 -10.22 8.06 26.91
N TYR A 110 -9.86 7.94 28.19
CA TYR A 110 -10.75 7.37 29.21
C TYR A 110 -11.05 8.42 30.27
N ASP A 111 -12.33 8.62 30.56
CA ASP A 111 -12.83 9.46 31.64
C ASP A 111 -13.04 8.59 32.88
N ASP A 112 -12.13 8.73 33.85
CA ASP A 112 -12.14 7.99 35.11
C ASP A 112 -13.33 8.37 36.01
N GLU A 113 -13.82 9.62 35.95
CA GLU A 113 -14.90 10.11 36.81
C GLU A 113 -16.26 9.52 36.41
N HIS A 114 -16.49 9.40 35.11
CA HIS A 114 -17.75 8.90 34.55
C HIS A 114 -17.66 7.46 34.03
N CYS A 115 -16.47 6.84 34.10
CA CYS A 115 -16.18 5.50 33.59
C CYS A 115 -16.49 5.34 32.08
N VAL A 116 -16.16 6.35 31.28
CA VAL A 116 -16.49 6.41 29.84
C VAL A 116 -15.22 6.41 28.98
N TRP A 117 -15.18 5.55 27.96
CA TRP A 117 -14.18 5.63 26.89
C TRP A 117 -14.63 6.62 25.82
N HIS A 118 -13.83 7.64 25.55
CA HIS A 118 -13.99 8.57 24.43
C HIS A 118 -13.10 8.12 23.27
N ILE A 119 -13.70 7.69 22.17
CA ILE A 119 -12.98 7.21 20.99
C ILE A 119 -13.32 8.10 19.80
N GLU A 120 -12.34 8.84 19.32
CA GLU A 120 -12.47 9.64 18.10
C GLU A 120 -12.28 8.73 16.88
N LEU A 121 -13.23 8.81 15.95
CA LEU A 121 -13.29 8.06 14.72
C LEU A 121 -13.32 9.03 13.54
N ILE A 122 -12.59 8.68 12.50
CA ILE A 122 -12.57 9.40 11.23
C ILE A 122 -12.83 8.40 10.11
N LEU A 123 -13.48 8.84 9.03
CA LEU A 123 -13.82 7.95 7.93
C LEU A 123 -12.53 7.37 7.31
N SER A 124 -12.47 6.06 7.10
CA SER A 124 -11.24 5.42 6.60
C SER A 124 -10.82 5.95 5.22
N SER A 125 -11.76 6.49 4.43
CA SER A 125 -11.48 7.18 3.17
C SER A 125 -10.77 8.51 3.36
N GLU A 126 -11.04 9.24 4.45
CA GLU A 126 -10.40 10.52 4.78
C GLU A 126 -8.99 10.34 5.36
N VAL A 127 -8.70 9.21 5.99
CA VAL A 127 -7.36 8.88 6.54
C VAL A 127 -6.41 8.31 5.50
N ASN A 128 -6.95 7.59 4.52
CA ASN A 128 -6.11 6.92 3.52
C ASN A 128 -5.84 7.86 2.35
N HIS A 129 -4.60 8.35 2.24
CA HIS A 129 -4.01 9.04 1.07
C HIS A 129 -4.08 8.24 -0.26
N ILE A 130 -4.76 7.09 -0.27
CA ILE A 130 -5.04 6.33 -1.48
C ILE A 130 -6.15 7.07 -2.25
N ASN A 131 -5.82 7.49 -3.46
CA ASN A 131 -6.72 8.16 -4.39
C ASN A 131 -8.10 7.47 -4.50
N GLU A 132 -9.20 8.23 -4.45
CA GLU A 132 -10.58 7.74 -4.54
C GLU A 132 -10.87 6.91 -5.80
N GLN A 133 -10.29 7.30 -6.95
CA GLN A 133 -10.41 6.52 -8.19
C GLN A 133 -9.76 5.13 -8.04
N TYR A 134 -8.73 5.03 -7.21
CA TYR A 134 -8.01 3.79 -6.94
C TYR A 134 -8.72 2.94 -5.88
N LYS A 135 -9.35 3.56 -4.86
CA LYS A 135 -10.22 2.87 -3.90
C LYS A 135 -11.41 2.21 -4.58
N LYS A 136 -12.12 2.95 -5.45
CA LYS A 136 -13.22 2.43 -6.26
C LYS A 136 -12.79 1.25 -7.12
N TYR A 137 -11.62 1.34 -7.75
CA TYR A 137 -11.05 0.25 -8.52
C TYR A 137 -10.77 -1.02 -7.68
N ILE A 138 -10.18 -0.89 -6.49
CA ILE A 138 -9.94 -2.03 -5.57
C ILE A 138 -11.28 -2.67 -5.20
N HIS A 139 -12.29 -1.85 -4.90
CA HIS A 139 -13.62 -2.30 -4.55
C HIS A 139 -14.28 -3.11 -5.68
N ASP A 140 -14.28 -2.58 -6.91
CA ASP A 140 -14.87 -3.24 -8.08
C ASP A 140 -14.16 -4.59 -8.37
N ARG A 141 -12.83 -4.64 -8.25
CA ARG A 141 -12.05 -5.86 -8.50
C ARG A 141 -12.15 -6.94 -7.43
N LEU A 142 -12.43 -6.58 -6.18
CA LEU A 142 -12.77 -7.56 -5.14
C LEU A 142 -14.05 -8.34 -5.50
N GLN A 143 -14.88 -7.84 -6.41
CA GLN A 143 -16.09 -8.52 -6.87
C GLN A 143 -15.87 -9.44 -8.10
N GLU A 144 -14.75 -9.34 -8.81
CA GLU A 144 -14.59 -9.96 -10.15
C GLU A 144 -13.65 -11.18 -10.22
N TYR A 145 -12.77 -11.43 -9.24
CA TYR A 145 -11.77 -12.53 -9.25
C TYR A 145 -11.55 -13.12 -7.85
N ASP A 146 -10.61 -14.08 -7.68
CA ASP A 146 -10.17 -14.64 -6.37
C ASP A 146 -9.72 -13.51 -5.42
N ALA A 147 -10.71 -12.87 -4.81
CA ALA A 147 -10.64 -11.63 -4.05
C ALA A 147 -9.63 -11.75 -2.90
N THR A 148 -9.48 -12.98 -2.41
CA THR A 148 -8.52 -13.40 -1.41
C THR A 148 -7.08 -13.11 -1.84
N MET A 149 -6.67 -13.51 -3.06
CA MET A 149 -5.31 -13.25 -3.53
C MET A 149 -5.08 -11.79 -3.88
N PHE A 150 -6.10 -11.13 -4.40
CA PHE A 150 -6.06 -9.69 -4.65
C PHE A 150 -5.86 -8.90 -3.36
N PHE A 151 -6.63 -9.20 -2.30
CA PHE A 151 -6.50 -8.59 -0.99
C PHE A 151 -5.08 -8.72 -0.41
N GLY A 152 -4.51 -9.93 -0.44
CA GLY A 152 -3.13 -10.14 0.02
C GLY A 152 -2.10 -9.33 -0.77
N ASN A 153 -2.32 -9.13 -2.07
CA ASN A 153 -1.47 -8.25 -2.88
C ASN A 153 -1.66 -6.78 -2.53
N CYS A 154 -2.89 -6.31 -2.29
CA CYS A 154 -3.16 -4.94 -1.88
C CYS A 154 -2.42 -4.58 -0.58
N LEU A 155 -2.41 -5.48 0.41
CA LEU A 155 -1.67 -5.28 1.67
C LEU A 155 -0.20 -4.95 1.43
N GLY A 156 0.47 -5.66 0.51
CA GLY A 156 1.88 -5.46 0.23
C GLY A 156 2.18 -4.37 -0.81
N ASP A 157 1.46 -4.39 -1.94
CA ASP A 157 1.75 -3.57 -3.11
C ASP A 157 1.17 -2.15 -3.00
N ILE A 158 0.15 -1.93 -2.16
CA ILE A 158 -0.54 -0.63 -2.01
C ILE A 158 -0.31 -0.04 -0.62
N LEU A 159 -0.53 -0.84 0.43
CA LEU A 159 -0.35 -0.36 1.81
C LEU A 159 1.11 -0.43 2.27
N GLY A 160 1.95 -1.18 1.56
CA GLY A 160 3.33 -1.43 1.99
C GLY A 160 3.43 -2.27 3.26
N ASP A 161 2.34 -2.87 3.75
CA ASP A 161 2.34 -3.71 4.95
C ASP A 161 2.70 -5.16 4.59
N TYR A 162 4.00 -5.36 4.41
CA TYR A 162 4.55 -6.69 4.13
C TYR A 162 4.33 -7.69 5.27
N SER A 163 4.20 -7.22 6.51
CA SER A 163 3.95 -8.09 7.67
C SER A 163 2.53 -8.65 7.64
N ALA A 164 1.53 -7.82 7.38
CA ALA A 164 0.15 -8.26 7.19
C ALA A 164 0.02 -9.16 5.96
N ALA A 165 0.61 -8.77 4.83
CA ALA A 165 0.61 -9.60 3.62
C ALA A 165 1.24 -10.99 3.87
N MET A 166 2.37 -11.05 4.59
CA MET A 166 3.02 -12.30 4.98
C MET A 166 2.09 -13.17 5.84
N ARG A 167 1.52 -12.62 6.92
CA ARG A 167 0.60 -13.36 7.80
C ARG A 167 -0.60 -13.90 7.01
N PHE A 168 -1.14 -13.08 6.12
CA PHE A 168 -2.26 -13.45 5.27
C PHE A 168 -1.91 -14.64 4.36
N PHE A 169 -0.85 -14.57 3.58
CA PHE A 169 -0.48 -15.67 2.67
C PHE A 169 -0.09 -16.95 3.42
N HIS A 170 0.51 -16.86 4.61
CA HIS A 170 0.72 -18.03 5.47
C HIS A 170 -0.58 -18.67 5.93
N ARG A 171 -1.56 -17.87 6.36
CA ARG A 171 -2.90 -18.37 6.71
C ARG A 171 -3.53 -19.07 5.51
N GLN A 172 -3.42 -18.49 4.31
CA GLN A 172 -3.92 -19.09 3.08
C GLN A 172 -3.26 -20.45 2.79
N LEU A 173 -1.95 -20.60 3.00
CA LEU A 173 -1.26 -21.88 2.81
C LEU A 173 -1.64 -22.96 3.84
N ARG A 174 -2.10 -22.55 5.04
CA ARG A 174 -2.56 -23.46 6.09
C ARG A 174 -3.98 -23.97 5.85
N ILE A 175 -4.88 -23.09 5.39
CA ILE A 175 -6.28 -23.46 5.14
C ILE A 175 -6.47 -24.19 3.81
N LYS A 176 -5.65 -23.87 2.79
CA LYS A 176 -5.76 -24.51 1.48
C LYS A 176 -5.17 -25.93 1.51
N PRO A 177 -5.84 -26.92 0.89
CA PRO A 177 -5.30 -28.26 0.70
C PRO A 177 -3.91 -28.27 0.06
N ILE A 178 -3.17 -29.36 0.27
CA ILE A 178 -1.81 -29.50 -0.28
C ILE A 178 -1.81 -29.56 -1.81
N ASP A 179 -2.86 -30.13 -2.39
CA ASP A 179 -3.08 -30.32 -3.82
C ASP A 179 -3.83 -29.17 -4.51
N ASP A 180 -4.23 -28.13 -3.74
CA ASP A 180 -4.96 -26.96 -4.23
C ASP A 180 -4.30 -26.39 -5.50
N PRO A 181 -5.07 -26.19 -6.58
CA PRO A 181 -4.52 -25.78 -7.87
C PRO A 181 -3.84 -24.40 -7.84
N TYR A 182 -4.26 -23.52 -6.94
CA TYR A 182 -3.76 -22.16 -6.74
C TYR A 182 -2.67 -22.04 -5.66
N ARG A 183 -2.36 -23.13 -4.93
CA ARG A 183 -1.25 -23.17 -3.96
C ARG A 183 0.07 -22.61 -4.51
N PRO A 184 0.49 -22.88 -5.77
CA PRO A 184 1.71 -22.29 -6.33
C PRO A 184 1.65 -20.76 -6.44
N ASN A 185 0.48 -20.17 -6.68
CA ASN A 185 0.31 -18.72 -6.75
C ASN A 185 0.46 -18.11 -5.36
N THR A 186 -0.13 -18.72 -4.32
CA THR A 186 0.06 -18.28 -2.93
C THR A 186 1.54 -18.34 -2.52
N LEU A 187 2.25 -19.41 -2.90
CA LEU A 187 3.70 -19.52 -2.68
C LEU A 187 4.49 -18.42 -3.41
N TYR A 188 4.13 -18.11 -4.65
CA TYR A 188 4.72 -17.02 -5.43
C TYR A 188 4.52 -15.65 -4.74
N HIS A 189 3.30 -15.34 -4.29
CA HIS A 189 3.02 -14.08 -3.62
C HIS A 189 3.75 -13.97 -2.28
N LEU A 190 3.79 -15.06 -1.50
CA LEU A 190 4.56 -15.10 -0.27
C LEU A 190 6.06 -14.89 -0.52
N ALA A 191 6.61 -15.47 -1.61
CA ALA A 191 7.99 -15.24 -2.01
C ALA A 191 8.27 -13.78 -2.37
N ARG A 192 7.34 -13.10 -3.07
CA ARG A 192 7.43 -11.66 -3.34
C ARG A 192 7.47 -10.85 -2.06
N VAL A 193 6.60 -11.15 -1.09
CA VAL A 193 6.55 -10.47 0.21
C VAL A 193 7.89 -10.66 0.95
N TYR A 194 8.41 -11.88 1.03
CA TYR A 194 9.72 -12.13 1.64
C TYR A 194 10.86 -11.37 0.95
N ARG A 195 10.83 -11.27 -0.39
CA ARG A 195 11.81 -10.46 -1.13
C ARG A 195 11.72 -8.98 -0.71
N CYS A 196 10.52 -8.42 -0.64
CA CYS A 196 10.32 -7.02 -0.23
C CYS A 196 10.74 -6.76 1.23
N MET A 197 10.69 -7.77 2.10
CA MET A 197 11.21 -7.72 3.47
C MET A 197 12.72 -7.96 3.58
N GLY A 198 13.44 -8.13 2.46
CA GLY A 198 14.88 -8.44 2.47
C GLY A 198 15.23 -9.86 2.92
N LEU A 199 14.23 -10.72 3.15
CA LEU A 199 14.37 -12.11 3.59
C LEU A 199 14.60 -13.03 2.39
N TYR A 200 15.75 -12.82 1.73
CA TYR A 200 16.05 -13.40 0.42
C TYR A 200 16.13 -14.93 0.41
N SER A 201 16.62 -15.56 1.47
CA SER A 201 16.73 -17.03 1.54
C SER A 201 15.33 -17.69 1.57
N GLN A 202 14.41 -17.12 2.35
CA GLN A 202 13.00 -17.54 2.35
C GLN A 202 12.37 -17.29 0.98
N ALA A 203 12.59 -16.13 0.37
CA ALA A 203 12.07 -15.81 -0.96
C ALA A 203 12.53 -16.82 -2.03
N VAL A 204 13.82 -17.18 -2.06
CA VAL A 204 14.35 -18.20 -2.99
C VAL A 204 13.62 -19.53 -2.79
N ASN A 205 13.45 -19.97 -1.53
CA ASN A 205 12.79 -21.23 -1.21
C ASN A 205 11.34 -21.27 -1.75
N TYR A 206 10.54 -20.25 -1.42
CA TYR A 206 9.14 -20.19 -1.84
C TYR A 206 8.99 -20.06 -3.36
N PHE A 207 9.79 -19.24 -4.02
CA PHE A 207 9.78 -19.18 -5.49
C PHE A 207 10.15 -20.52 -6.13
N ARG A 208 11.17 -21.23 -5.63
CA ARG A 208 11.56 -22.54 -6.15
C ARG A 208 10.44 -23.58 -5.98
N ARG A 209 9.76 -23.57 -4.84
CA ARG A 209 8.61 -24.45 -4.59
C ARG A 209 7.44 -24.15 -5.54
N ALA A 210 7.09 -22.88 -5.71
CA ALA A 210 6.06 -22.45 -6.67
C ALA A 210 6.43 -22.89 -8.10
N MET A 211 7.67 -22.64 -8.50
CA MET A 211 8.22 -22.98 -9.82
C MET A 211 8.15 -24.49 -10.08
N LEU A 212 8.51 -25.33 -9.09
CA LEU A 212 8.48 -26.78 -9.24
C LEU A 212 7.05 -27.29 -9.45
N LEU A 213 6.08 -26.78 -8.68
CA LEU A 213 4.68 -27.19 -8.80
C LEU A 213 4.07 -26.74 -10.13
N GLN A 214 4.35 -25.51 -10.57
CA GLN A 214 3.91 -25.00 -11.87
C GLN A 214 4.58 -25.77 -13.01
N ARG A 215 5.89 -26.09 -12.92
CA ARG A 215 6.58 -26.83 -13.98
C ARG A 215 5.94 -28.20 -14.27
N ARG A 216 5.39 -28.88 -13.25
CA ARG A 216 4.71 -30.17 -13.40
C ARG A 216 3.37 -30.08 -14.14
N ARG A 217 2.79 -28.88 -14.25
CA ARG A 217 1.50 -28.61 -14.90
C ARG A 217 1.66 -27.81 -16.19
N LEU A 218 2.85 -27.88 -16.81
CA LEU A 218 3.04 -27.33 -18.14
C LEU A 218 2.35 -28.24 -19.18
N PRO A 219 1.72 -27.67 -20.21
CA PRO A 219 1.72 -26.25 -20.58
C PRO A 219 0.68 -25.37 -19.84
N GLN A 220 -0.29 -25.95 -19.13
CA GLN A 220 -1.44 -25.24 -18.56
C GLN A 220 -1.06 -24.09 -17.61
N SER A 221 0.08 -24.17 -16.92
CA SER A 221 0.57 -23.12 -16.03
C SER A 221 1.75 -22.32 -16.59
N GLY A 222 1.93 -22.24 -17.90
CA GLY A 222 3.07 -21.54 -18.52
C GLY A 222 3.18 -20.07 -18.13
N TYR A 223 2.05 -19.36 -18.08
CA TYR A 223 2.01 -17.96 -17.63
C TYR A 223 2.47 -17.80 -16.17
N ALA A 224 1.90 -18.58 -15.25
CA ALA A 224 2.25 -18.53 -13.83
C ALA A 224 3.71 -18.97 -13.60
N TYR A 225 4.19 -19.97 -14.35
CA TYR A 225 5.59 -20.38 -14.34
C TYR A 225 6.52 -19.23 -14.77
N ALA A 226 6.18 -18.51 -15.84
CA ALA A 226 6.93 -17.34 -16.31
C ALA A 226 7.00 -16.22 -15.25
N GLN A 227 5.88 -15.94 -14.56
CA GLN A 227 5.85 -14.99 -13.45
C GLN A 227 6.81 -15.39 -12.34
N THR A 228 6.81 -16.66 -11.94
CA THR A 228 7.67 -17.16 -10.86
C THR A 228 9.15 -17.10 -11.22
N ILE A 229 9.55 -17.52 -12.43
CA ILE A 229 10.96 -17.44 -12.84
C ILE A 229 11.43 -15.99 -13.02
N SER A 230 10.55 -15.07 -13.43
CA SER A 230 10.84 -13.64 -13.44
C SER A 230 11.04 -13.08 -12.02
N GLY A 231 10.26 -13.54 -11.05
CA GLY A 231 10.47 -13.22 -9.63
C GLY A 231 11.82 -13.70 -9.10
N LEU A 232 12.24 -14.92 -9.48
CA LEU A 232 13.58 -15.45 -9.17
C LEU A 232 14.69 -14.64 -9.84
N ALA A 233 14.51 -14.22 -11.08
CA ALA A 233 15.47 -13.39 -11.78
C ALA A 233 15.73 -12.08 -11.02
N MET A 234 14.67 -11.36 -10.65
CA MET A 234 14.77 -10.14 -9.85
C MET A 234 15.55 -10.36 -8.55
N LEU A 235 15.25 -11.45 -7.83
CA LEU A 235 15.94 -11.80 -6.59
C LEU A 235 17.42 -12.15 -6.80
N TYR A 236 17.77 -12.82 -7.89
CA TYR A 236 19.15 -13.07 -8.27
C TYR A 236 19.89 -11.78 -8.64
N SER A 237 19.22 -10.85 -9.32
CA SER A 237 19.74 -9.51 -9.60
C SER A 237 20.08 -8.76 -8.31
N GLU A 238 19.15 -8.71 -7.34
CA GLU A 238 19.31 -8.02 -6.06
C GLU A 238 20.41 -8.62 -5.17
N THR A 239 20.71 -9.91 -5.38
CA THR A 239 21.75 -10.65 -4.64
C THR A 239 23.06 -10.79 -5.44
N GLY A 240 23.24 -10.04 -6.54
CA GLY A 240 24.49 -9.99 -7.31
C GLY A 240 24.73 -11.18 -8.25
N ARG A 241 23.77 -12.10 -8.40
CA ARG A 241 23.82 -13.26 -9.31
C ARG A 241 23.28 -12.88 -10.70
N THR A 242 23.89 -11.88 -11.31
CA THR A 242 23.35 -11.20 -12.48
C THR A 242 23.27 -12.08 -13.75
N LYS A 243 24.27 -12.95 -13.99
CA LYS A 243 24.22 -13.93 -15.10
C LYS A 243 23.03 -14.88 -15.01
N GLN A 244 22.69 -15.36 -13.80
CA GLN A 244 21.52 -16.21 -13.59
C GLN A 244 20.22 -15.43 -13.73
N SER A 245 20.23 -14.15 -13.34
CA SER A 245 19.10 -13.24 -13.50
C SER A 245 18.74 -13.03 -14.98
N ILE A 246 19.71 -12.70 -15.83
CA ILE A 246 19.44 -12.38 -17.24
C ILE A 246 18.97 -13.59 -18.05
N ASP A 247 19.50 -14.78 -17.76
CA ASP A 247 19.05 -16.03 -18.39
C ASP A 247 17.58 -16.33 -18.03
N LEU A 248 17.25 -16.31 -16.73
CA LEU A 248 15.88 -16.55 -16.27
C LEU A 248 14.89 -15.51 -16.78
N GLN A 249 15.27 -14.22 -16.79
CA GLN A 249 14.40 -13.15 -17.26
C GLN A 249 14.17 -13.21 -18.77
N THR A 250 15.22 -13.51 -19.55
CA THR A 250 15.08 -13.76 -21.01
C THR A 250 14.14 -14.92 -21.29
N LYS A 251 14.27 -16.02 -20.54
CA LYS A 251 13.37 -17.17 -20.65
C LYS A 251 11.94 -16.80 -20.28
N ALA A 252 11.74 -16.01 -19.23
CA ALA A 252 10.41 -15.53 -18.84
C ALA A 252 9.76 -14.72 -19.97
N VAL A 253 10.50 -13.78 -20.57
CA VAL A 253 10.04 -12.94 -21.69
C VAL A 253 9.59 -13.80 -22.88
N GLN A 254 10.38 -14.81 -23.24
CA GLN A 254 10.02 -15.74 -24.33
C GLN A 254 8.71 -16.48 -24.05
N ILE A 255 8.49 -16.93 -22.82
CA ILE A 255 7.24 -17.60 -22.45
C ILE A 255 6.09 -16.58 -22.46
N PHE A 256 6.26 -15.37 -21.90
CA PHE A 256 5.19 -14.37 -21.92
C PHE A 256 4.74 -13.98 -23.32
N ARG A 257 5.65 -13.93 -24.30
CA ARG A 257 5.33 -13.68 -25.71
C ARG A 257 4.40 -14.72 -26.33
N THR A 258 4.31 -15.93 -25.78
CA THR A 258 3.35 -16.93 -26.27
C THR A 258 1.93 -16.70 -25.74
N TYR A 259 1.75 -15.83 -24.74
CA TYR A 259 0.45 -15.56 -24.09
C TYR A 259 -0.02 -14.11 -24.25
N LEU A 260 0.89 -13.17 -24.48
CA LEU A 260 0.63 -11.73 -24.47
C LEU A 260 1.09 -11.09 -25.78
N SER A 261 0.31 -10.15 -26.28
CA SER A 261 0.76 -9.24 -27.34
C SER A 261 1.79 -8.24 -26.81
N GLU A 262 2.60 -7.68 -27.71
CA GLU A 262 3.64 -6.71 -27.36
C GLU A 262 3.09 -5.42 -26.72
N ASP A 263 1.89 -4.99 -27.13
CA ASP A 263 1.19 -3.82 -26.56
C ASP A 263 0.44 -4.11 -25.26
N HIS A 264 0.52 -5.33 -24.74
CA HIS A 264 -0.16 -5.71 -23.52
C HIS A 264 0.53 -5.13 -22.28
N VAL A 265 -0.24 -4.57 -21.35
CA VAL A 265 0.26 -3.98 -20.09
C VAL A 265 1.18 -4.92 -19.30
N GLN A 266 0.80 -6.20 -19.18
CA GLN A 266 1.65 -7.19 -18.51
C GLN A 266 2.97 -7.43 -19.24
N MET A 267 3.00 -7.31 -20.57
CA MET A 267 4.23 -7.42 -21.34
C MET A 267 5.15 -6.23 -21.05
N ALA A 268 4.60 -5.01 -20.95
CA ALA A 268 5.34 -3.84 -20.51
C ALA A 268 5.95 -4.02 -19.10
N ILE A 269 5.20 -4.58 -18.14
CA ILE A 269 5.75 -4.90 -16.80
C ILE A 269 6.91 -5.89 -16.88
N VAL A 270 6.82 -6.89 -17.75
CA VAL A 270 7.90 -7.86 -17.99
C VAL A 270 9.13 -7.19 -18.60
N TYR A 271 8.94 -6.26 -19.54
CA TYR A 271 10.03 -5.47 -20.11
C TYR A 271 10.67 -4.51 -19.12
N ASN A 272 9.90 -3.91 -18.21
CA ASN A 272 10.46 -3.13 -17.11
C ASN A 272 11.45 -3.97 -16.28
N ARG A 273 11.07 -5.20 -15.91
CA ARG A 273 11.94 -6.12 -15.17
C ARG A 273 13.18 -6.51 -15.96
N LEU A 274 13.05 -6.75 -17.27
CA LEU A 274 14.21 -7.01 -18.12
C LEU A 274 15.13 -5.78 -18.19
N ALA A 275 14.58 -4.57 -18.29
CA ALA A 275 15.36 -3.34 -18.28
C ALA A 275 16.14 -3.19 -16.96
N TYR A 276 15.54 -3.54 -15.82
CA TYR A 276 16.23 -3.55 -14.53
C TYR A 276 17.42 -4.51 -14.53
N VAL A 277 17.25 -5.73 -15.06
CA VAL A 277 18.34 -6.70 -15.15
C VAL A 277 19.43 -6.22 -16.12
N CYS A 278 19.06 -5.62 -17.26
CA CYS A 278 20.02 -5.01 -18.18
C CYS A 278 20.79 -3.85 -17.53
N TYR A 279 20.13 -3.02 -16.72
CA TYR A 279 20.79 -1.97 -15.95
C TYR A 279 21.82 -2.52 -14.97
N GLN A 280 21.50 -3.60 -14.23
CA GLN A 280 22.45 -4.24 -13.31
C GLN A 280 23.68 -4.82 -14.05
N GLU A 281 23.49 -5.27 -15.30
CA GLU A 281 24.55 -5.70 -16.21
C GLU A 281 25.23 -4.55 -16.97
N LYS A 282 24.94 -3.29 -16.62
CA LYS A 282 25.47 -2.07 -17.26
C LYS A 282 25.15 -1.95 -18.76
N GLN A 283 24.12 -2.65 -19.25
CA GLN A 283 23.59 -2.53 -20.61
C GLN A 283 22.58 -1.37 -20.69
N TYR A 284 23.05 -0.14 -20.53
CA TYR A 284 22.21 1.04 -20.34
C TYR A 284 21.37 1.42 -21.55
N GLU A 285 21.88 1.23 -22.77
CA GLU A 285 21.16 1.53 -24.01
C GLU A 285 19.96 0.58 -24.18
N ARG A 286 20.19 -0.71 -23.91
CA ARG A 286 19.15 -1.73 -23.95
C ARG A 286 18.10 -1.48 -22.87
N ALA A 287 18.53 -1.10 -21.66
CA ALA A 287 17.60 -0.73 -20.58
C ALA A 287 16.74 0.48 -20.98
N GLN A 288 17.32 1.54 -21.55
CA GLN A 288 16.57 2.71 -22.03
C GLN A 288 15.55 2.34 -23.10
N SER A 289 15.95 1.55 -24.11
CA SER A 289 15.04 1.13 -25.18
C SER A 289 13.82 0.38 -24.64
N LEU A 290 14.05 -0.58 -23.73
CA LEU A 290 12.97 -1.35 -23.09
C LEU A 290 12.06 -0.46 -22.24
N LEU A 291 12.63 0.52 -21.53
CA LEU A 291 11.84 1.46 -20.71
C LEU A 291 11.00 2.40 -21.56
N SER A 292 11.52 2.90 -22.68
CA SER A 292 10.76 3.76 -23.59
C SER A 292 9.52 3.03 -24.15
N VAL A 293 9.67 1.77 -24.55
CA VAL A 293 8.54 0.92 -24.98
C VAL A 293 7.58 0.66 -23.82
N THR A 294 8.10 0.33 -22.64
CA THR A 294 7.28 0.09 -21.46
C THR A 294 6.43 1.32 -21.10
N MET A 295 7.06 2.49 -21.09
CA MET A 295 6.41 3.75 -20.75
C MET A 295 5.35 4.16 -21.76
N SER A 296 5.59 3.96 -23.07
CA SER A 296 4.58 4.28 -24.09
C SER A 296 3.33 3.42 -23.93
N VAL A 297 3.48 2.13 -23.59
CA VAL A 297 2.35 1.23 -23.32
C VAL A 297 1.60 1.64 -22.05
N LEU A 298 2.30 2.03 -20.99
CA LEU A 298 1.70 2.26 -19.67
C LEU A 298 1.11 3.67 -19.48
N LYS A 299 1.57 4.69 -20.22
CA LYS A 299 1.28 6.13 -19.99
C LYS A 299 -0.21 6.47 -19.80
N ASN A 300 -1.13 5.72 -20.43
CA ASN A 300 -2.57 5.99 -20.43
C ASN A 300 -3.44 4.79 -20.03
N LYS A 301 -2.91 3.80 -19.29
CA LYS A 301 -3.63 2.53 -18.99
C LYS A 301 -4.30 2.50 -17.60
N GLY A 302 -4.56 3.67 -17.02
CA GLY A 302 -5.34 3.81 -15.79
C GLY A 302 -4.58 3.57 -14.47
N PRO A 303 -5.29 3.60 -13.33
CA PRO A 303 -4.71 3.80 -12.00
C PRO A 303 -3.66 2.77 -11.58
N LEU A 304 -3.95 1.46 -11.66
CA LEU A 304 -3.00 0.39 -11.31
C LEU A 304 -1.65 0.51 -12.04
N ASN A 305 -1.69 0.99 -13.28
CA ASN A 305 -0.52 1.07 -14.13
C ASN A 305 0.32 2.30 -13.81
N TYR A 306 -0.17 3.25 -13.02
CA TYR A 306 0.64 4.35 -12.51
C TYR A 306 1.76 3.85 -11.58
N THR A 307 1.55 2.77 -10.82
CA THR A 307 2.65 2.17 -10.04
C THR A 307 3.74 1.57 -10.94
N GLY A 308 3.35 0.90 -12.03
CA GLY A 308 4.26 0.36 -13.04
C GLY A 308 4.95 1.46 -13.86
N TYR A 309 4.22 2.51 -14.23
CA TYR A 309 4.75 3.66 -14.94
C TYR A 309 5.72 4.47 -14.07
N ALA A 310 5.37 4.74 -12.80
CA ALA A 310 6.28 5.36 -11.83
C ALA A 310 7.51 4.48 -11.55
N THR A 311 7.39 3.16 -11.62
CA THR A 311 8.56 2.26 -11.55
C THR A 311 9.44 2.40 -12.80
N SER A 312 8.83 2.61 -13.97
CA SER A 312 9.55 2.84 -15.23
C SER A 312 10.26 4.18 -15.25
N LEU A 313 9.60 5.25 -14.78
CA LEU A 313 10.19 6.59 -14.61
C LEU A 313 11.39 6.55 -13.67
N ASP A 314 11.26 5.94 -12.50
CA ASP A 314 12.32 5.82 -11.51
C ASP A 314 13.55 5.06 -12.05
N LEU A 315 13.30 3.95 -12.75
CA LEU A 315 14.36 3.19 -13.39
C LEU A 315 14.98 3.96 -14.57
N MET A 316 14.19 4.69 -15.36
CA MET A 316 14.71 5.55 -16.43
C MET A 316 15.62 6.64 -15.84
N GLY A 317 15.20 7.31 -14.77
CA GLY A 317 16.02 8.30 -14.08
C GLY A 317 17.32 7.69 -13.53
N THR A 318 17.25 6.48 -12.98
CA THR A 318 18.43 5.74 -12.51
C THR A 318 19.39 5.40 -13.66
N VAL A 319 18.87 5.01 -14.83
CA VAL A 319 19.69 4.75 -16.02
C VAL A 319 20.30 6.04 -16.57
N LYS A 320 19.53 7.13 -16.64
CA LYS A 320 20.00 8.47 -17.05
C LYS A 320 21.12 8.98 -16.15
N TRP A 321 21.00 8.77 -14.84
CA TRP A 321 22.05 9.11 -13.90
C TRP A 321 23.34 8.30 -14.17
N ALA A 322 23.22 6.98 -14.39
CA ALA A 322 24.37 6.12 -14.64
C ALA A 322 25.14 6.46 -15.94
N ILE A 323 24.48 7.08 -16.92
CA ILE A 323 25.13 7.58 -18.15
C ILE A 323 25.56 9.06 -18.06
N GLY A 324 25.44 9.69 -16.90
CA GLY A 324 25.90 11.06 -16.63
C GLY A 324 24.87 12.17 -16.85
N MET A 325 23.64 11.85 -17.25
CA MET A 325 22.56 12.83 -17.50
C MET A 325 21.83 13.19 -16.20
N LYS A 326 22.51 13.88 -15.28
CA LYS A 326 22.02 14.14 -13.91
C LYS A 326 20.73 14.97 -13.86
N HIS A 327 20.57 15.99 -14.71
CA HIS A 327 19.37 16.84 -14.73
C HIS A 327 18.13 16.07 -15.22
N GLU A 328 18.23 15.36 -16.35
CA GLU A 328 17.15 14.49 -16.82
C GLU A 328 16.81 13.41 -15.79
N ALA A 329 17.82 12.84 -15.12
CA ALA A 329 17.59 11.88 -14.06
C ALA A 329 16.73 12.44 -12.92
N ALA A 330 16.99 13.67 -12.49
CA ALA A 330 16.23 14.34 -11.44
C ALA A 330 14.77 14.59 -11.87
N GLU A 331 14.54 14.98 -13.12
CA GLU A 331 13.18 15.14 -13.67
C GLU A 331 12.41 13.82 -13.61
N TYR A 332 12.96 12.74 -14.16
CA TYR A 332 12.34 11.42 -14.15
C TYR A 332 12.05 10.90 -12.73
N LEU A 333 13.00 11.06 -11.81
CA LEU A 333 12.83 10.61 -10.43
C LEU A 333 11.81 11.48 -9.66
N THR A 334 11.76 12.79 -9.92
CA THR A 334 10.77 13.70 -9.31
C THR A 334 9.37 13.37 -9.80
N ASP A 335 9.21 13.12 -11.10
CA ASP A 335 7.92 12.71 -11.67
C ASP A 335 7.47 11.34 -11.12
N ALA A 336 8.41 10.41 -10.95
CA ALA A 336 8.14 9.13 -10.30
C ALA A 336 7.69 9.31 -8.84
N LEU A 337 8.31 10.22 -8.09
CA LEU A 337 7.95 10.51 -6.71
C LEU A 337 6.54 11.10 -6.61
N LYS A 338 6.26 12.16 -7.38
CA LYS A 338 4.93 12.81 -7.44
C LYS A 338 3.83 11.81 -7.78
N MET A 339 4.09 10.92 -8.73
CA MET A 339 3.13 9.88 -9.10
C MET A 339 2.96 8.82 -8.00
N ARG A 340 4.01 8.47 -7.25
CA ARG A 340 3.86 7.56 -6.12
C ARG A 340 3.04 8.20 -5.00
N GLU A 341 3.30 9.47 -4.70
CA GLU A 341 2.58 10.22 -3.67
C GLU A 341 1.10 10.43 -3.99
N SER A 342 0.71 10.47 -5.27
CA SER A 342 -0.68 10.65 -5.65
C SER A 342 -1.54 9.39 -5.61
N PHE A 343 -0.95 8.20 -5.43
CA PHE A 343 -1.68 6.91 -5.43
C PHE A 343 -1.30 5.95 -4.30
N LEU A 344 -0.16 6.16 -3.63
CA LEU A 344 0.33 5.35 -2.52
C LEU A 344 0.32 6.19 -1.24
N THR A 345 0.37 5.52 -0.09
CA THR A 345 0.55 6.21 1.18
C THR A 345 1.91 6.90 1.24
N GLU A 346 2.01 8.02 1.97
CA GLU A 346 3.28 8.74 2.13
C GLU A 346 4.39 7.87 2.75
N GLU A 347 3.99 6.89 3.57
CA GLU A 347 4.88 5.91 4.20
C GLU A 347 5.15 4.67 3.33
N HIS A 348 4.79 4.69 2.05
CA HIS A 348 4.96 3.51 1.22
C HIS A 348 6.45 3.25 0.93
N PRO A 349 6.95 2.00 1.00
CA PRO A 349 8.35 1.68 0.74
C PRO A 349 8.89 2.15 -0.63
N LEU A 350 8.04 2.22 -1.65
CA LEU A 350 8.42 2.76 -2.96
C LEU A 350 8.65 4.28 -2.94
N VAL A 351 7.97 5.03 -2.07
CA VAL A 351 8.26 6.47 -1.86
C VAL A 351 9.65 6.61 -1.25
N ALA A 352 9.93 5.84 -0.20
CA ALA A 352 11.25 5.82 0.43
C ALA A 352 12.37 5.46 -0.55
N ARG A 353 12.13 4.50 -1.44
CA ARG A 353 13.09 4.12 -2.49
C ARG A 353 13.39 5.28 -3.45
N THR A 354 12.37 6.00 -3.95
CA THR A 354 12.62 7.16 -4.83
C THR A 354 13.35 8.26 -4.08
N CYS A 355 12.93 8.58 -2.85
CA CYS A 355 13.58 9.58 -2.02
C CYS A 355 15.06 9.22 -1.79
N TYR A 356 15.37 7.96 -1.51
CA TYR A 356 16.75 7.50 -1.38
C TYR A 356 17.56 7.72 -2.67
N THR A 357 17.01 7.39 -3.83
CA THR A 357 17.69 7.60 -5.12
C THR A 357 17.89 9.08 -5.42
N LEU A 358 16.87 9.92 -5.20
CA LEU A 358 16.97 11.38 -5.32
C LEU A 358 18.02 11.96 -4.38
N ALA A 359 18.06 11.49 -3.13
CA ALA A 359 19.04 11.93 -2.14
C ALA A 359 20.47 11.70 -2.64
N LYS A 360 20.75 10.49 -3.15
CA LYS A 360 22.08 10.20 -3.73
C LYS A 360 22.39 11.05 -4.96
N LEU A 361 21.42 11.24 -5.85
CA LEU A 361 21.61 12.06 -7.05
C LEU A 361 21.94 13.51 -6.69
N TYR A 362 21.17 14.12 -5.79
CA TYR A 362 21.38 15.50 -5.35
C TYR A 362 22.67 15.66 -4.53
N ALA A 363 23.11 14.63 -3.81
CA ALA A 363 24.40 14.65 -3.12
C ALA A 363 25.59 14.83 -4.09
N GLU A 364 25.44 14.37 -5.34
CA GLU A 364 26.45 14.55 -6.40
C GLU A 364 26.25 15.81 -7.25
N MET A 365 25.21 16.61 -6.99
CA MET A 365 24.93 17.85 -7.72
C MET A 365 25.52 19.05 -6.98
N PRO A 366 26.04 20.07 -7.71
CA PRO A 366 26.41 21.35 -7.09
C PRO A 366 25.21 21.95 -6.36
N GLN A 367 25.42 22.43 -5.13
CA GLN A 367 24.37 23.06 -4.29
C GLN A 367 23.17 22.13 -3.97
N GLY A 368 23.27 20.83 -4.23
CA GLY A 368 22.20 19.85 -3.97
C GLY A 368 22.12 19.34 -2.54
N HIS A 369 23.04 19.74 -1.66
CA HIS A 369 23.20 19.16 -0.31
C HIS A 369 21.92 19.24 0.55
N SER A 370 21.26 20.40 0.58
CA SER A 370 20.03 20.59 1.37
C SER A 370 18.90 19.68 0.86
N ALA A 371 18.71 19.60 -0.46
CA ALA A 371 17.74 18.68 -1.07
C ALA A 371 18.11 17.21 -0.79
N ALA A 372 19.39 16.87 -0.89
CA ALA A 372 19.89 15.52 -0.60
C ALA A 372 19.57 15.10 0.83
N MET A 373 19.86 15.97 1.80
CA MET A 373 19.58 15.72 3.22
C MET A 373 18.08 15.55 3.48
N SER A 374 17.24 16.43 2.92
CA SER A 374 15.79 16.35 3.05
C SER A 374 15.23 15.01 2.56
N TYR A 375 15.63 14.59 1.34
CA TYR A 375 15.20 13.30 0.79
C TYR A 375 15.78 12.10 1.57
N ALA A 376 17.02 12.18 2.05
CA ALA A 376 17.66 11.11 2.82
C ALA A 376 16.93 10.88 4.14
N LEU A 377 16.64 11.94 4.88
CA LEU A 377 15.90 11.89 6.15
C LEU A 377 14.48 11.36 5.94
N ARG A 378 13.81 11.77 4.85
CA ARG A 378 12.48 11.27 4.51
C ARG A 378 12.51 9.77 4.21
N ALA A 379 13.47 9.31 3.40
CA ALA A 379 13.64 7.89 3.11
C ALA A 379 13.93 7.07 4.39
N LEU A 380 14.79 7.60 5.27
CA LEU A 380 15.12 6.99 6.56
C LEU A 380 13.87 6.83 7.43
N ARG A 381 13.11 7.91 7.65
CA ARG A 381 11.89 7.91 8.48
C ARG A 381 10.90 6.83 8.04
N ILE A 382 10.63 6.75 6.73
CA ILE A 382 9.69 5.76 6.18
C ILE A 382 10.23 4.33 6.40
N ARG A 383 11.53 4.12 6.18
CA ARG A 383 12.17 2.81 6.35
C ARG A 383 12.23 2.39 7.81
N GLU A 384 12.46 3.29 8.75
CA GLU A 384 12.42 3.02 10.19
C GLU A 384 11.03 2.59 10.65
N ALA A 385 9.97 3.20 10.11
CA ALA A 385 8.60 2.86 10.45
C ALA A 385 8.16 1.47 9.93
N LYS A 386 8.67 1.02 8.77
CA LYS A 386 8.18 -0.19 8.08
C LYS A 386 9.13 -1.38 8.10
N LEU A 387 10.44 -1.15 8.21
CA LEU A 387 11.45 -2.20 8.02
C LEU A 387 12.06 -2.63 9.36
N THR A 388 12.44 -3.90 9.44
CA THR A 388 13.19 -4.41 10.61
C THR A 388 14.58 -3.78 10.68
N LYS A 389 15.15 -3.67 11.89
CA LYS A 389 16.47 -3.05 12.14
C LYS A 389 17.61 -3.60 11.27
N ASN A 390 17.55 -4.88 10.88
CA ASN A 390 18.58 -5.53 10.07
C ASN A 390 18.31 -5.44 8.55
N HIS A 391 17.29 -4.71 8.13
CA HIS A 391 16.95 -4.60 6.72
C HIS A 391 18.00 -3.79 5.98
N ARG A 392 18.54 -4.34 4.88
CA ARG A 392 19.59 -3.70 4.08
C ARG A 392 19.26 -2.26 3.69
N GLU A 393 18.03 -2.01 3.24
CA GLU A 393 17.63 -0.65 2.85
C GLU A 393 17.62 0.37 3.98
N LEU A 394 17.30 -0.06 5.22
CA LEU A 394 17.35 0.82 6.39
C LEU A 394 18.80 1.20 6.70
N ILE A 395 19.70 0.21 6.70
CA ILE A 395 21.14 0.42 6.89
C ILE A 395 21.68 1.40 5.84
N LEU A 396 21.35 1.19 4.56
CA LEU A 396 21.77 2.10 3.48
C LEU A 396 21.27 3.54 3.66
N SER A 397 20.07 3.71 4.21
CA SER A 397 19.54 5.05 4.53
C SER A 397 20.27 5.70 5.70
N LEU A 398 20.58 4.95 6.76
CA LEU A 398 21.37 5.43 7.90
C LEU A 398 22.77 5.86 7.44
N ASP A 399 23.44 5.01 6.65
CA ASP A 399 24.77 5.29 6.10
C ASP A 399 24.75 6.57 5.24
N LEU A 400 23.73 6.74 4.39
CA LEU A 400 23.61 7.92 3.54
C LEU A 400 23.40 9.20 4.36
N VAL A 401 22.53 9.17 5.37
CA VAL A 401 22.34 10.32 6.27
C VAL A 401 23.63 10.64 7.00
N HIS A 402 24.33 9.63 7.52
CA HIS A 402 25.62 9.81 8.18
C HIS A 402 26.67 10.47 7.28
N GLN A 403 26.83 9.97 6.05
CA GLN A 403 27.74 10.53 5.06
C GLN A 403 27.41 11.99 4.73
N LEU A 404 26.13 12.31 4.54
CA LEU A 404 25.71 13.68 4.28
C LEU A 404 26.00 14.60 5.48
N THR A 405 25.79 14.14 6.71
CA THR A 405 26.12 14.95 7.90
C THR A 405 27.62 15.19 8.08
N GLN A 406 28.48 14.23 7.76
CA GLN A 406 29.93 14.43 7.85
C GLN A 406 30.41 15.46 6.83
N ASN A 407 29.91 15.37 5.59
CA ASN A 407 30.29 16.29 4.53
C ASN A 407 29.84 17.74 4.81
N SER A 408 28.80 17.98 5.61
CA SER A 408 28.45 19.35 6.03
C SER A 408 29.44 19.92 7.03
N PHE A 409 29.93 19.12 7.99
CA PHE A 409 30.92 19.59 8.97
C PHE A 409 32.28 19.90 8.34
N GLU A 410 32.67 19.17 7.28
CA GLU A 410 33.91 19.43 6.54
C GLU A 410 33.82 20.64 5.59
N ALA A 411 32.61 21.04 5.18
CA ALA A 411 32.40 22.22 4.33
C ALA A 411 32.33 23.54 5.13
N ASP A 412 31.98 23.45 6.41
CA ASP A 412 31.86 24.59 7.34
C ASP A 412 33.14 24.83 8.19
N ALA A 413 34.14 23.95 8.10
CA ALA A 413 35.45 24.03 8.77
C ALA A 413 36.55 24.49 7.81
#